data_AF-A0A3D4Q9J3-F1
#
_entry.id   AF-A0A3D4Q9J3-F1
#
_cell.length_a   1.000
_cell.length_b   1.000
_cell.length_c   1.000
_cell.angle_alpha   90.00
_cell.angle_beta   90.00
_cell.angle_gamma   90.00
#
_symmetry.space_group_name_H-M   'P 1'
#
loop_
_entity.id
_entity.type
_entity.pdbx_description
1 polymer ?
#
loop_
_entity_poly.entity_id
_entity_poly.type
_entity_poly.pdbx_seq_one_letter_code
_entity_poly.pdbx_strand_id
1 'polypeptide(L)'
;MINTALPRANQYFTAWHEIYHLLFDEVSFDHLIESETLMEERKAEYFAALMLLGNLMPYFEGLRDMDFRAKAFQCMNAFQAPYKAVLISLYESAVKNGNTAIAEEVKKNFDVQVEDIAHKFRDLGLDDSLVRPSYVVNVSPLQEKINKTIRNEPEVEYHKDNEAFLKTVLREFRILTGEADA
;
A
#
# COMPACT_ATOMS: atom_id res chain seq x y z
N MET A 1 -11.98 -0.90 0.28
CA MET A 1 -11.68 -0.65 -1.16
C MET A 1 -10.22 -0.20 -1.23
N ILE A 2 -9.38 -0.80 -2.08
CA ILE A 2 -7.94 -0.48 -2.14
C ILE A 2 -7.66 0.38 -3.37
N ASN A 3 -6.93 1.48 -3.21
CA ASN A 3 -6.55 2.38 -4.30
C ASN A 3 -5.31 1.83 -5.05
N THR A 4 -5.52 1.28 -6.24
CA THR A 4 -4.46 0.68 -7.06
C THR A 4 -3.57 1.70 -7.78
N ALA A 5 -3.93 2.99 -7.72
CA ALA A 5 -3.09 4.10 -8.19
C ALA A 5 -1.96 4.45 -7.20
N LEU A 6 -1.97 3.90 -5.99
CA LEU A 6 -0.86 4.04 -5.04
C LEU A 6 0.22 2.97 -5.29
N PRO A 7 1.47 3.21 -4.87
CA PRO A 7 2.52 2.19 -4.87
C PRO A 7 2.06 0.84 -4.30
N ARG A 8 2.49 -0.26 -4.91
CA ARG A 8 2.08 -1.62 -4.50
C ARG A 8 2.35 -1.90 -3.01
N ALA A 9 3.48 -1.47 -2.48
CA ALA A 9 3.78 -1.57 -1.05
C ALA A 9 2.73 -0.87 -0.17
N ASN A 10 2.22 0.28 -0.61
CA ASN A 10 1.19 1.01 0.12
C ASN A 10 -0.14 0.27 0.08
N GLN A 11 -0.46 -0.44 -1.01
CA GLN A 11 -1.67 -1.25 -1.11
C GLN A 11 -1.68 -2.38 -0.07
N TYR A 12 -0.54 -3.06 0.14
CA TYR A 12 -0.42 -4.10 1.17
C TYR A 12 -0.54 -3.53 2.58
N PHE A 13 0.09 -2.39 2.82
CA PHE A 13 0.00 -1.70 4.10
C PHE A 13 -1.44 -1.25 4.41
N THR A 14 -2.11 -0.62 3.44
CA THR A 14 -3.53 -0.26 3.57
C THR A 14 -4.39 -1.49 3.83
N ALA A 15 -4.17 -2.61 3.13
CA ALA A 15 -4.96 -3.82 3.38
C ALA A 15 -4.88 -4.29 4.84
N TRP A 16 -3.68 -4.32 5.43
CA TRP A 16 -3.51 -4.68 6.84
C TRP A 16 -4.07 -3.62 7.80
N HIS A 17 -3.94 -2.34 7.46
CA HIS A 17 -4.50 -1.25 8.22
C HIS A 17 -6.04 -1.35 8.28
N GLU A 18 -6.72 -1.60 7.15
CA GLU A 18 -8.18 -1.81 7.14
C GLU A 18 -8.60 -3.08 7.89
N ILE A 19 -7.78 -4.14 7.86
CA ILE A 19 -8.04 -5.35 8.65
C ILE A 19 -8.02 -5.04 10.15
N TYR A 20 -7.12 -4.16 10.62
CA TYR A 20 -7.13 -3.71 12.02
C TYR A 20 -8.50 -3.11 12.38
N HIS A 21 -8.96 -2.14 11.60
CA HIS A 21 -10.25 -1.48 11.83
C HIS A 21 -11.41 -2.49 11.81
N LEU A 22 -11.42 -3.45 10.89
CA LEU A 22 -12.43 -4.51 10.86
C LEU A 22 -12.45 -5.42 12.10
N LEU A 23 -11.29 -5.62 12.73
CA LEU A 23 -11.15 -6.53 13.88
C LEU A 23 -11.31 -5.84 15.22
N PHE A 24 -10.95 -4.55 15.31
CA PHE A 24 -10.73 -3.86 16.58
C PHE A 24 -11.55 -2.58 16.74
N ASP A 25 -12.14 -2.02 15.68
CA ASP A 25 -13.09 -0.92 15.88
C ASP A 25 -14.37 -1.44 16.52
N GLU A 26 -14.64 -0.98 17.74
CA GLU A 26 -15.99 -1.01 18.28
C GLU A 26 -16.81 0.05 17.53
N VAL A 27 -17.99 -0.32 17.01
CA VAL A 27 -18.92 0.65 16.38
C VAL A 27 -19.44 1.59 17.48
N SER A 28 -18.69 2.63 17.78
CA SER A 28 -19.08 3.69 18.71
C SER A 28 -19.82 4.78 17.94
N PHE A 29 -21.07 5.04 18.33
CA PHE A 29 -21.88 6.15 17.81
C PHE A 29 -21.68 7.45 18.61
N ASP A 30 -20.74 7.50 19.56
CA ASP A 30 -20.52 8.67 20.40
C ASP A 30 -19.61 9.70 19.71
N HIS A 31 -20.13 10.92 19.58
CA HIS A 31 -19.54 12.03 18.82
C HIS A 31 -18.44 12.81 19.58
N LEU A 32 -17.52 12.13 20.27
CA LEU A 32 -16.34 12.75 20.87
C LEU A 32 -15.09 12.36 20.09
N ILE A 33 -14.84 13.09 19.00
CA ILE A 33 -13.94 12.66 17.93
C ILE A 33 -12.87 13.74 17.72
N GLU A 34 -11.65 13.51 18.20
CA GLU A 34 -10.43 14.12 17.61
C GLU A 34 -9.14 13.44 18.14
N SER A 35 -9.04 13.12 19.43
CA SER A 35 -7.83 12.48 19.99
C SER A 35 -7.84 10.95 19.95
N GLU A 36 -9.00 10.33 20.14
CA GLU A 36 -9.15 8.86 20.12
C GLU A 36 -8.96 8.30 18.70
N THR A 37 -9.50 8.98 17.69
CA THR A 37 -9.28 8.61 16.27
C THR A 37 -7.81 8.65 15.89
N LEU A 38 -7.08 9.69 16.30
CA LEU A 38 -5.63 9.76 16.04
C LEU A 38 -4.84 8.62 16.70
N MET A 39 -5.30 8.13 17.86
CA MET A 39 -4.65 7.01 18.54
C MET A 39 -4.97 5.68 17.87
N GLU A 40 -6.21 5.45 17.47
CA GLU A 40 -6.60 4.23 16.75
C GLU A 40 -5.92 4.13 15.38
N GLU A 41 -5.85 5.22 14.62
CA GLU A 41 -5.11 5.28 13.37
C GLU A 41 -3.63 4.91 13.54
N ARG A 42 -2.99 5.37 14.63
CA ARG A 42 -1.60 5.02 14.96
C ARG A 42 -1.44 3.54 15.33
N LYS A 43 -2.40 2.96 16.06
CA LYS A 43 -2.41 1.53 16.37
C LYS A 43 -2.59 0.69 15.10
N ALA A 44 -3.46 1.12 14.19
CA ALA A 44 -3.65 0.48 12.89
C ALA A 44 -2.38 0.54 12.03
N GLU A 45 -1.69 1.69 11.98
CA GLU A 45 -0.40 1.83 11.31
C GLU A 45 0.67 0.91 11.90
N TYR A 46 0.75 0.83 13.23
CA TYR A 46 1.69 -0.03 13.92
C TYR A 46 1.38 -1.52 13.67
N PHE A 47 0.12 -1.91 13.78
CA PHE A 47 -0.33 -3.26 13.46
C PHE A 47 0.05 -3.65 12.03
N ALA A 48 -0.25 -2.80 11.04
CA ALA A 48 0.11 -3.06 9.65
C ALA A 48 1.62 -3.21 9.45
N ALA A 49 2.43 -2.41 10.14
CA ALA A 49 3.88 -2.54 10.11
C ALA A 49 4.33 -3.91 10.66
N LEU A 50 3.79 -4.37 11.80
CA LEU A 50 4.11 -5.69 12.37
C LEU A 50 3.69 -6.84 11.46
N MET A 51 2.54 -6.74 10.80
CA MET A 51 2.05 -7.80 9.92
C MET A 51 2.90 -7.95 8.65
N LEU A 52 3.52 -6.86 8.19
CA LEU A 52 4.43 -6.88 7.04
C LEU A 52 5.88 -7.17 7.43
N LEU A 53 6.31 -6.72 8.62
CA LEU A 53 7.71 -6.69 9.02
C LEU A 53 7.95 -7.59 10.22
N GLY A 54 8.60 -8.72 9.96
CA GLY A 54 9.10 -9.63 10.99
C GLY A 54 10.47 -9.22 11.50
N ASN A 55 11.48 -10.07 11.27
CA ASN A 55 12.83 -9.90 11.81
C ASN A 55 13.66 -8.84 11.05
N LEU A 56 13.19 -7.59 11.03
CA LEU A 56 13.75 -6.49 10.26
C LEU A 56 15.13 -6.03 10.76
N MET A 57 15.29 -5.87 12.07
CA MET A 57 16.49 -5.27 12.67
C MET A 57 17.78 -6.03 12.33
N PRO A 58 17.87 -7.37 12.47
CA PRO A 58 19.07 -8.10 12.10
C PRO A 58 19.39 -8.02 10.61
N TYR A 59 18.37 -8.00 9.75
CA TYR A 59 18.57 -7.79 8.31
C TYR A 59 19.17 -6.39 8.04
N PHE A 60 18.60 -5.35 8.66
CA PHE A 60 19.07 -3.98 8.51
C PHE A 60 20.52 -3.78 8.98
N GLU A 61 20.88 -4.36 10.12
CA GLU A 61 22.24 -4.30 10.67
C GLU A 61 23.24 -5.14 9.84
N GLY A 62 22.78 -6.20 9.19
CA GLY A 62 23.58 -7.04 8.29
C GLY A 62 24.03 -6.34 7.02
N LEU A 63 23.31 -5.31 6.56
CA LEU A 63 23.70 -4.50 5.40
C LEU A 63 24.88 -3.59 5.77
N ARG A 64 26.10 -3.94 5.35
CA ARG A 64 27.31 -3.13 5.61
C ARG A 64 27.55 -2.15 4.45
N ASP A 65 28.31 -1.08 4.72
CA ASP A 65 28.79 -0.12 3.72
C ASP A 65 27.69 0.59 2.90
N MET A 66 26.53 0.83 3.52
CA MET A 66 25.41 1.56 2.93
C MET A 66 24.93 2.65 3.90
N ASP A 67 24.45 3.77 3.35
CA ASP A 67 23.77 4.77 4.15
C ASP A 67 22.40 4.27 4.65
N PHE A 68 21.87 4.95 5.66
CA PHE A 68 20.61 4.56 6.32
C PHE A 68 19.43 4.43 5.35
N ARG A 69 19.29 5.33 4.36
CA ARG A 69 18.16 5.32 3.42
C ARG A 69 18.29 4.19 2.41
N ALA A 70 19.49 3.95 1.89
CA ALA A 70 19.77 2.82 1.01
C ALA A 70 19.43 1.50 1.72
N LYS A 71 19.82 1.34 3.00
CA LYS A 71 19.42 0.19 3.81
C LYS A 71 17.90 0.08 3.98
N ALA A 72 17.22 1.19 4.23
CA ALA A 72 15.77 1.20 4.34
C ALA A 72 15.09 0.80 3.02
N PHE A 73 15.61 1.19 1.86
CA PHE A 73 15.10 0.72 0.55
C PHE A 73 15.35 -0.77 0.33
N GLN A 74 16.51 -1.29 0.75
CA GLN A 74 16.77 -2.74 0.75
C GLN A 74 15.74 -3.47 1.61
N CYS A 75 15.42 -2.95 2.79
CA CYS A 75 14.38 -3.49 3.65
C CYS A 75 12.99 -3.43 3.00
N MET A 76 12.63 -2.31 2.35
CA MET A 76 11.36 -2.21 1.62
C MET A 76 11.25 -3.32 0.57
N ASN A 77 12.31 -3.51 -0.23
CA ASN A 77 12.35 -4.54 -1.27
C ASN A 77 12.30 -5.97 -0.68
N ALA A 78 13.07 -6.24 0.37
CA ALA A 78 13.15 -7.58 0.98
C ALA A 78 11.84 -8.00 1.67
N PHE A 79 11.16 -7.06 2.33
CA PHE A 79 9.95 -7.33 3.10
C PHE A 79 8.66 -6.89 2.40
N GLN A 80 8.76 -6.38 1.17
CA GLN A 80 7.62 -5.90 0.38
C GLN A 80 6.76 -4.88 1.16
N ALA A 81 7.42 -3.97 1.87
CA ALA A 81 6.79 -3.03 2.81
C ALA A 81 7.08 -1.58 2.43
N PRO A 82 6.19 -0.63 2.78
CA PRO A 82 6.43 0.78 2.49
C PRO A 82 7.49 1.38 3.42
N TYR A 83 8.10 2.48 2.99
CA TYR A 83 9.18 3.16 3.72
C TYR A 83 8.78 3.48 5.17
N LYS A 84 7.58 4.03 5.37
CA LYS A 84 7.07 4.39 6.70
C LYS A 84 6.97 3.17 7.63
N ALA A 85 6.53 2.02 7.14
CA ALA A 85 6.46 0.79 7.94
C ALA A 85 7.85 0.34 8.37
N VAL A 86 8.83 0.37 7.46
CA VAL A 86 10.24 0.04 7.75
C VAL A 86 10.77 0.94 8.87
N LEU A 87 10.51 2.25 8.80
CA LEU A 87 10.93 3.20 9.84
C LEU A 87 10.25 2.93 11.20
N ILE A 88 8.93 2.69 11.23
CA ILE A 88 8.20 2.36 12.46
C ILE A 88 8.83 1.13 13.13
N SER A 89 9.02 0.05 12.38
CA SER A 89 9.57 -1.21 12.90
C SER A 89 11.03 -1.07 13.37
N LEU A 90 11.86 -0.30 12.65
CA LEU A 90 13.23 0.01 13.07
C LEU A 90 13.25 0.82 14.36
N TYR A 91 12.41 1.85 14.47
CA TYR A 91 12.33 2.68 15.67
C TYR A 91 11.95 1.87 16.89
N GLU A 92 10.91 1.06 16.78
CA GLU A 92 10.48 0.20 17.87
C GLU A 92 11.54 -0.78 18.34
N SER A 93 12.18 -1.46 17.39
CA SER A 93 13.23 -2.42 17.67
C SER A 93 14.44 -1.72 18.30
N ALA A 94 14.77 -0.52 17.84
CA ALA A 94 15.84 0.30 18.40
C ALA A 94 15.55 0.73 19.84
N VAL A 95 14.33 1.17 20.14
CA VAL A 95 13.91 1.52 21.51
C VAL A 95 13.94 0.30 22.43
N LYS A 96 13.40 -0.85 21.99
CA LYS A 96 13.40 -2.11 22.77
C LYS A 96 14.82 -2.59 23.09
N ASN A 97 15.76 -2.42 22.16
CA ASN A 97 17.15 -2.88 22.31
C ASN A 97 18.10 -1.79 22.85
N GLY A 98 17.63 -0.58 23.14
CA GLY A 98 18.46 0.53 23.61
C GLY A 98 19.42 1.09 22.55
N ASN A 99 19.18 0.85 21.26
CA ASN A 99 20.00 1.37 20.15
C ASN A 99 19.59 2.82 19.84
N THR A 100 20.12 3.77 20.61
CA THR A 100 19.81 5.20 20.46
C THR A 100 20.26 5.77 19.11
N ALA A 101 21.31 5.21 18.51
CA ALA A 101 21.80 5.68 17.20
C ALA A 101 20.77 5.45 16.08
N ILE A 102 20.21 4.23 15.97
CA ILE A 102 19.17 3.93 14.97
C ILE A 102 17.90 4.70 15.28
N ALA A 103 17.50 4.82 16.56
CA ALA A 103 16.29 5.55 16.93
C ALA A 103 16.35 7.03 16.51
N GLU A 104 17.49 7.70 16.71
CA GLU A 104 17.68 9.09 16.26
C GLU A 104 17.74 9.20 14.73
N GLU A 105 18.36 8.22 14.05
CA GLU A 105 18.43 8.23 12.59
C GLU A 105 17.05 8.03 11.94
N VAL A 106 16.19 7.19 12.53
CA VAL A 106 14.79 7.08 12.11
C VAL A 106 14.07 8.41 12.26
N LYS A 107 14.19 9.09 13.42
CA LYS A 107 13.53 10.39 13.64
C LYS A 107 13.92 11.43 12.59
N LYS A 108 15.19 11.49 12.20
CA LYS A 108 15.68 12.40 11.15
C LYS A 108 15.08 12.12 9.76
N ASN A 109 14.68 10.88 9.50
CA ASN A 109 14.19 10.46 8.19
C ASN A 109 12.67 10.23 8.15
N PHE A 110 11.96 10.31 9.28
CA PHE A 110 10.55 9.96 9.37
C PHE A 110 9.64 10.88 8.55
N ASP A 111 9.83 12.20 8.68
CA ASP A 111 9.01 13.21 7.98
C ASP A 111 9.64 13.66 6.65
N VAL A 112 10.75 13.06 6.25
CA VAL A 112 11.45 13.44 5.01
C VAL A 112 10.73 12.84 3.82
N GLN A 113 10.16 13.69 2.96
CA GLN A 113 9.63 13.25 1.69
C GLN A 113 10.76 12.74 0.80
N VAL A 114 10.66 11.48 0.38
CA VAL A 114 11.61 10.87 -0.54
C VAL A 114 11.07 11.04 -1.95
N GLU A 115 11.62 12.00 -2.68
CA GLU A 115 11.33 12.16 -4.11
C GLU A 115 11.92 11.00 -4.93
N ASP A 116 11.21 10.65 -6.01
CA ASP A 116 11.56 9.63 -7.01
C ASP A 116 12.15 8.34 -6.43
N ILE A 117 11.36 7.69 -5.57
CA ILE A 117 11.72 6.40 -4.96
C ILE A 117 12.01 5.35 -6.04
N ALA A 118 11.28 5.38 -7.15
CA ALA A 118 11.48 4.43 -8.25
C ALA A 118 12.88 4.56 -8.87
N HIS A 119 13.37 5.78 -9.11
CA HIS A 119 14.74 5.99 -9.57
C HIS A 119 15.77 5.47 -8.57
N LYS A 120 15.59 5.76 -7.28
CA LYS A 120 16.49 5.29 -6.22
C LYS A 120 16.52 3.77 -6.11
N PHE A 121 15.39 3.10 -6.34
CA PHE A 121 15.32 1.65 -6.43
C PHE A 121 16.15 1.13 -7.61
N ARG A 122 16.01 1.73 -8.79
CA ARG A 122 16.80 1.35 -9.98
C ARG A 122 18.30 1.58 -9.79
N ASP A 123 18.71 2.69 -9.19
CA ASP A 123 20.11 3.00 -8.89
C ASP A 123 20.74 1.96 -7.95
N LEU A 124 19.94 1.41 -7.04
CA LEU A 124 20.34 0.33 -6.12
C LEU A 124 20.18 -1.08 -6.71
N GLY A 125 19.72 -1.20 -7.96
CA GLY A 125 19.47 -2.49 -8.61
C GLY A 125 18.26 -3.27 -8.06
N LEU A 126 17.29 -2.56 -7.47
CA LEU A 126 16.08 -3.13 -6.87
C LEU A 126 14.90 -3.13 -7.85
N ASP A 127 13.91 -4.02 -7.60
CA ASP A 127 12.66 -4.02 -8.36
C ASP A 127 11.80 -2.82 -7.97
N ASP A 128 11.69 -1.86 -8.89
CA ASP A 128 10.93 -0.64 -8.67
C ASP A 128 9.41 -0.82 -8.88
N SER A 129 8.96 -2.00 -9.31
CA SER A 129 7.52 -2.31 -9.42
C SER A 129 6.79 -2.21 -8.07
N LEU A 130 7.51 -2.44 -6.96
CA LEU A 130 6.98 -2.32 -5.59
C LEU A 130 6.59 -0.87 -5.24
N VAL A 131 7.31 0.10 -5.78
CA VAL A 131 7.13 1.53 -5.50
C VAL A 131 6.37 2.26 -6.60
N ARG A 132 5.86 1.52 -7.59
CA ARG A 132 5.00 2.01 -8.66
C ARG A 132 3.54 1.59 -8.44
N PRO A 133 2.58 2.34 -9.00
CA PRO A 133 1.18 1.94 -9.02
C PRO A 133 0.96 0.60 -9.72
N SER A 134 -0.05 -0.15 -9.28
CA SER A 134 -0.43 -1.41 -9.95
C SER A 134 -1.50 -1.23 -11.02
N TYR A 135 -2.30 -0.16 -10.92
CA TYR A 135 -3.42 0.16 -11.82
C TYR A 135 -4.38 -1.01 -12.10
N VAL A 136 -4.45 -1.99 -11.19
CA VAL A 136 -5.36 -3.12 -11.33
C VAL A 136 -6.79 -2.62 -11.21
N VAL A 137 -7.61 -2.91 -12.22
CA VAL A 137 -9.04 -2.59 -12.24
C VAL A 137 -9.84 -3.88 -12.25
N ASN A 138 -10.68 -4.09 -11.22
CA ASN A 138 -11.60 -5.21 -11.17
C ASN A 138 -13.03 -4.76 -11.46
N VAL A 139 -13.47 -4.92 -12.70
CA VAL A 139 -14.85 -4.67 -13.13
C VAL A 139 -15.71 -5.93 -13.19
N SER A 140 -15.18 -7.10 -12.82
CA SER A 140 -15.90 -8.37 -12.92
C SER A 140 -17.28 -8.33 -12.22
N PRO A 141 -17.42 -7.78 -10.99
CA PRO A 141 -18.74 -7.68 -10.35
C PRO A 141 -19.73 -6.82 -11.13
N LEU A 142 -19.26 -5.73 -11.75
CA LEU A 142 -20.09 -4.86 -12.57
C LEU A 142 -20.48 -5.56 -13.88
N GLN A 143 -19.53 -6.21 -14.53
CA GLN A 143 -19.76 -6.99 -15.74
C GLN A 143 -20.75 -8.13 -15.50
N GLU A 144 -20.62 -8.85 -14.38
CA GLU A 144 -21.56 -9.89 -13.96
C GLU A 144 -22.96 -9.32 -13.72
N LYS A 145 -23.06 -8.15 -13.08
CA LYS A 145 -24.34 -7.47 -12.85
C LYS A 145 -25.00 -7.08 -14.17
N ILE A 146 -24.26 -6.47 -15.11
CA ILE A 146 -24.76 -6.15 -16.46
C ILE A 146 -25.24 -7.42 -17.17
N ASN A 147 -24.42 -8.47 -17.19
CA ASN A 147 -24.74 -9.74 -17.85
C ASN A 147 -25.94 -10.44 -17.22
N LYS A 148 -26.18 -10.27 -15.92
CA LYS A 148 -27.36 -10.80 -15.24
C LYS A 148 -28.62 -10.04 -15.67
N THR A 149 -28.55 -8.72 -15.77
CA THR A 149 -29.70 -7.91 -16.18
C THR A 149 -30.06 -8.13 -17.66
N ILE A 150 -29.07 -8.24 -18.55
CA ILE A 150 -29.28 -8.62 -19.97
C ILE A 150 -30.03 -9.96 -20.08
N ARG A 151 -29.67 -10.95 -19.24
CA ARG A 151 -30.33 -12.26 -19.24
C ARG A 151 -31.76 -12.22 -18.72
N ASN A 152 -32.03 -11.36 -17.74
CA ASN A 152 -33.36 -11.23 -17.16
C ASN A 152 -34.32 -10.42 -18.04
N GLU A 153 -33.79 -9.46 -18.80
CA GLU A 153 -34.55 -8.50 -19.62
C GLU A 153 -33.95 -8.39 -21.04
N PRO A 154 -34.01 -9.46 -21.85
CA PRO A 154 -33.30 -9.53 -23.14
C PRO A 154 -33.84 -8.56 -24.21
N GLU A 155 -35.10 -8.15 -24.09
CA GLU A 155 -35.76 -7.15 -24.94
C GLU A 155 -35.29 -5.72 -24.69
N VAL A 156 -34.60 -5.47 -23.58
CA VAL A 156 -34.16 -4.13 -23.17
C VAL A 156 -32.75 -3.86 -23.70
N GLU A 157 -32.68 -3.10 -24.80
CA GLU A 157 -31.44 -2.88 -25.54
C GLU A 157 -30.38 -2.06 -24.78
N TYR A 158 -30.79 -1.15 -23.89
CA TYR A 158 -29.85 -0.29 -23.15
C TYR A 158 -28.85 -1.07 -22.28
N HIS A 159 -29.19 -2.30 -21.85
CA HIS A 159 -28.27 -3.12 -21.08
C HIS A 159 -27.06 -3.57 -21.92
N LYS A 160 -27.24 -3.74 -23.23
CA LYS A 160 -26.16 -4.05 -24.17
C LYS A 160 -25.31 -2.80 -24.43
N ASP A 161 -25.92 -1.63 -24.48
CA ASP A 161 -25.20 -0.36 -24.58
C ASP A 161 -24.29 -0.13 -23.37
N ASN A 162 -24.78 -0.45 -22.16
CA ASN A 162 -23.99 -0.40 -20.94
C ASN A 162 -22.76 -1.33 -21.00
N GLU A 163 -22.90 -2.54 -21.56
CA GLU A 163 -21.78 -3.46 -21.78
C GLU A 163 -20.76 -2.89 -22.77
N ALA A 164 -21.23 -2.33 -23.89
CA ALA A 164 -20.37 -1.73 -24.91
C ALA A 164 -19.61 -0.49 -24.38
N PHE A 165 -20.29 0.34 -23.60
CA PHE A 165 -19.68 1.49 -22.93
C PHE A 165 -18.61 1.05 -21.93
N LEU A 166 -18.90 0.05 -21.08
CA LEU A 166 -17.93 -0.48 -20.13
C LEU A 166 -16.67 -1.01 -20.85
N LYS A 167 -16.83 -1.75 -21.95
CA LYS A 167 -15.70 -2.22 -22.79
C LYS A 167 -14.87 -1.06 -23.34
N THR A 168 -15.53 0.03 -23.74
CA THR A 168 -14.86 1.24 -24.26
C THR A 168 -14.03 1.90 -23.18
N VAL A 169 -14.61 2.10 -21.99
CA VAL A 169 -13.91 2.69 -20.83
C VAL A 169 -12.69 1.86 -20.43
N LEU A 170 -12.81 0.53 -20.39
CA LEU A 170 -11.69 -0.36 -20.07
C LEU A 170 -10.56 -0.27 -21.09
N ARG A 171 -10.90 -0.17 -22.37
CA ARG A 171 -9.90 0.00 -23.44
C ARG A 171 -9.16 1.33 -23.31
N GLU A 172 -9.89 2.43 -23.08
CA GLU A 172 -9.28 3.75 -22.87
C GLU A 172 -8.38 3.77 -21.64
N PHE A 173 -8.79 3.13 -20.56
CA PHE A 173 -7.99 3.00 -19.35
C PHE A 173 -6.65 2.29 -19.61
N ARG A 174 -6.66 1.15 -20.30
CA ARG A 174 -5.42 0.41 -20.66
C ARG A 174 -4.45 1.25 -21.48
N ILE A 175 -4.97 2.04 -22.43
CA ILE A 175 -4.17 2.96 -23.24
C ILE A 175 -3.49 4.01 -22.35
N LEU A 176 -4.23 4.59 -21.41
CA LEU A 176 -3.71 5.63 -20.51
C LEU A 176 -2.67 5.09 -19.52
N THR A 177 -2.81 3.84 -19.08
CA THR A 177 -1.89 3.22 -18.11
C THR A 177 -0.69 2.52 -18.75
N GLY A 178 -0.63 2.45 -20.07
CA GLY A 178 0.50 1.86 -20.80
C GLY A 178 0.51 0.33 -20.84
N GLU A 179 -0.60 -0.32 -20.49
CA GLU A 179 -0.81 -1.76 -20.75
C GLU A 179 -1.13 -1.94 -22.24
N ALA A 180 -0.09 -2.01 -23.09
CA ALA A 180 -0.26 -2.49 -24.47
C ALA A 180 -0.53 -4.01 -24.42
N ASP A 181 -1.59 -4.46 -25.09
CA ASP A 181 -2.00 -5.88 -25.14
C ASP A 181 -0.78 -6.76 -25.49
N ALA A 182 -0.40 -7.63 -24.55
CA ALA A 182 0.61 -8.68 -24.73
C ALA A 182 0.07 -9.83 -25.59
#